data_AF-A0A3P6BHT0-F1
#
_entry.id   AF-A0A3P6BHT0-F1
#
_cell.length_a   1.000
_cell.length_b   1.000
_cell.length_c   1.000
_cell.angle_alpha   90.00
_cell.angle_beta   90.00
_cell.angle_gamma   90.00
#
_symmetry.space_group_name_H-M   'P 1'
#
loop_
_entity.id
_entity.type
_entity.pdbx_description
1 polymer ?
#
loop_
_entity_poly.entity_id
_entity_poly.type
_entity_poly.pdbx_seq_one_letter_code
_entity_poly.pdbx_strand_id
1 'polypeptide(L)'
;MELDLSPRLPKKVYGGDGGSYFAWCPEELPMLRDGNIGAAKLALEKYGLALPRYSDSSKVAYVLQGSGTAGIVLPEKEERK
;
A
#
# COMPACT_ATOMS: atom_id res chain seq x y z
N MET A 1 -0.44 -2.78 29.93
CA MET A 1 -1.23 -3.76 29.16
C MET A 1 -0.27 -4.42 28.20
N GLU A 2 -0.33 -5.75 28.07
CA GLU A 2 0.47 -6.44 27.05
C GLU A 2 -0.08 -6.10 25.66
N LEU A 3 0.83 -5.78 24.75
CA LEU A 3 0.50 -5.41 23.38
C LEU A 3 0.37 -6.70 22.55
N ASP A 4 -0.79 -6.91 21.94
CA ASP A 4 -1.04 -8.10 21.12
C ASP A 4 -0.26 -8.02 19.80
N LEU A 5 0.69 -8.94 19.65
CA LEU A 5 1.57 -9.08 18.47
C LEU A 5 1.16 -10.25 17.56
N SER A 6 -0.04 -10.82 17.76
CA SER A 6 -0.52 -11.90 16.92
C SER A 6 -0.61 -11.47 15.44
N PRO A 7 -0.30 -12.37 14.49
CA PRO A 7 -0.46 -12.08 13.07
C PRO A 7 -1.90 -11.68 12.73
N ARG A 8 -2.07 -10.61 11.95
CA ARG A 8 -3.37 -10.12 11.50
C ARG A 8 -3.47 -10.16 9.99
N LEU A 9 -4.64 -10.54 9.48
CA LEU A 9 -4.96 -10.39 8.07
C LEU A 9 -5.33 -8.92 7.77
N PRO A 10 -4.98 -8.41 6.58
CA PRO A 10 -5.36 -7.06 6.20
C PRO A 10 -6.84 -7.00 5.86
N LYS A 11 -7.47 -5.85 6.07
CA LYS A 11 -8.85 -5.61 5.65
C LYS A 11 -8.89 -5.10 4.23
N LYS A 12 -9.84 -5.57 3.43
CA LYS A 12 -10.11 -5.00 2.11
C LYS A 12 -10.73 -3.61 2.30
N VAL A 13 -10.06 -2.57 1.83
CA VAL A 13 -10.55 -1.19 1.91
C VAL A 13 -11.44 -0.87 0.72
N TYR A 14 -11.01 -1.25 -0.48
CA TYR A 14 -11.78 -1.10 -1.71
C TYR A 14 -11.31 -2.10 -2.77
N GLY A 15 -12.10 -2.27 -3.84
CA GLY A 15 -11.71 -3.04 -5.01
C GLY A 15 -12.81 -3.12 -6.06
N GLY A 16 -12.43 -3.58 -7.24
CA GLY A 16 -13.28 -3.81 -8.40
C GLY A 16 -12.55 -4.69 -9.42
N ASP A 17 -12.96 -4.63 -10.68
CA ASP A 17 -12.46 -5.54 -11.73
C ASP A 17 -10.94 -5.43 -11.97
N GLY A 18 -10.37 -4.25 -11.76
CA GLY A 18 -8.91 -4.02 -11.92
C GLY A 18 -8.06 -4.49 -10.74
N GLY A 19 -8.67 -4.94 -9.63
CA GLY A 19 -7.94 -5.35 -8.43
C GLY A 19 -8.53 -4.84 -7.13
N SER A 20 -7.78 -5.01 -6.05
CA SER A 20 -8.20 -4.67 -4.68
C SER A 20 -7.06 -4.10 -3.85
N TYR A 21 -7.41 -3.19 -2.94
CA TYR A 21 -6.50 -2.60 -1.97
C TYR A 21 -6.88 -3.07 -0.57
N PHE A 22 -5.88 -3.58 0.16
CA PHE A 22 -6.02 -4.04 1.53
C PHE A 22 -5.09 -3.24 2.44
N ALA A 23 -5.48 -3.03 3.70
CA ALA A 23 -4.69 -2.26 4.65
C ALA A 23 -4.66 -2.92 6.05
N TRP A 24 -3.57 -2.66 6.76
CA TRP A 24 -3.48 -2.79 8.21
C TRP A 24 -3.43 -1.38 8.81
N CYS A 25 -4.45 -1.03 9.60
CA CYS A 25 -4.65 0.32 10.11
C CYS A 25 -4.16 0.45 11.56
N PRO A 26 -3.28 1.43 11.88
CA PRO A 26 -2.83 1.72 13.26
C PRO A 26 -3.95 2.10 14.23
N GLU A 27 -5.09 2.55 13.70
CA GLU A 27 -6.31 2.83 14.47
C GLU A 27 -6.86 1.56 15.10
N GLU A 28 -6.73 0.43 14.40
CA GLU A 28 -7.30 -0.86 14.77
C GLU A 28 -6.26 -1.81 15.38
N LEU A 29 -4.98 -1.57 15.10
CA LEU A 29 -3.86 -2.44 15.43
C LEU A 29 -2.83 -1.67 16.26
N PRO A 30 -2.92 -1.71 17.61
CA PRO A 30 -2.06 -0.92 18.49
C PRO A 30 -0.56 -1.15 18.25
N MET A 31 -0.15 -2.35 17.83
CA MET A 31 1.25 -2.65 17.53
C MET A 31 1.82 -1.85 16.35
N LEU A 32 0.98 -1.49 15.39
CA LEU A 32 1.40 -0.66 14.26
C LEU A 32 1.50 0.81 14.64
N ARG A 33 0.62 1.27 15.54
CA ARG A 33 0.69 2.61 16.12
C ARG A 33 1.96 2.79 16.93
N ASP A 34 2.32 1.81 17.75
CA ASP A 34 3.53 1.85 18.57
C ASP A 34 4.80 1.87 17.70
N GLY A 35 4.81 1.09 16.61
CA GLY A 35 5.87 1.13 15.61
C GLY A 35 5.86 2.36 14.69
N ASN A 36 4.85 3.24 14.80
CA ASN A 36 4.60 4.37 13.91
C ASN A 36 4.67 4.00 12.41
N ILE A 37 4.04 2.88 12.05
CA ILE A 37 4.03 2.34 10.69
C ILE A 37 2.60 2.03 10.25
N GLY A 38 2.35 2.17 8.95
CA GLY A 38 1.18 1.60 8.28
C GLY A 38 1.62 0.55 7.28
N ALA A 39 0.71 -0.36 6.91
CA ALA A 39 0.98 -1.33 5.87
C ALA A 39 -0.23 -1.50 4.96
N ALA A 40 0.04 -1.83 3.69
CA ALA A 40 -0.99 -2.10 2.72
C ALA A 40 -0.54 -3.16 1.72
N LYS A 41 -1.51 -3.84 1.12
CA LYS A 41 -1.33 -4.78 0.02
C LYS A 41 -2.18 -4.32 -1.16
N LEU A 42 -1.51 -4.07 -2.28
CA LEU A 42 -2.16 -3.85 -3.57
C LEU A 42 -2.15 -5.18 -4.34
N ALA A 43 -3.32 -5.64 -4.75
CA ALA A 43 -3.49 -6.76 -5.68
C ALA A 43 -4.07 -6.22 -6.98
N LEU A 44 -3.35 -6.36 -8.09
CA LEU A 44 -3.82 -5.97 -9.42
C LEU A 44 -4.19 -7.20 -10.21
N GLU A 45 -5.36 -7.16 -10.84
CA GLU A 45 -5.75 -8.15 -11.84
C GLU A 45 -5.05 -7.88 -13.18
N LYS A 46 -5.15 -8.83 -14.10
CA LYS A 46 -4.60 -8.65 -15.46
C LYS A 46 -5.22 -7.40 -16.10
N TYR A 47 -4.36 -6.52 -16.63
CA TYR A 47 -4.73 -5.19 -17.17
C TYR A 47 -5.32 -4.20 -16.13
N GLY A 48 -5.24 -4.53 -14.85
CA GLY A 48 -5.60 -3.63 -13.76
C GLY A 48 -4.63 -2.45 -13.65
N LEU A 49 -5.16 -1.27 -13.34
CA LEU A 49 -4.39 -0.05 -13.10
C LEU A 49 -4.73 0.51 -11.72
N ALA A 50 -3.71 0.62 -10.85
CA ALA A 50 -3.81 1.47 -9.68
C ALA A 50 -3.65 2.93 -10.10
N LEU A 51 -4.66 3.76 -9.85
CA LEU A 51 -4.60 5.18 -10.15
C LEU A 51 -3.49 5.88 -9.34
N PRO A 52 -2.85 6.93 -9.88
CA PRO A 52 -1.81 7.67 -9.18
C PRO A 52 -2.24 8.15 -7.80
N ARG A 53 -1.38 7.94 -6.79
CA ARG A 53 -1.59 8.36 -5.40
C ARG A 53 -0.28 8.79 -4.76
N TYR A 54 -0.34 9.80 -3.91
CA TYR A 54 0.74 10.20 -3.01
C TYR A 54 0.33 9.97 -1.55
N SER A 55 1.29 10.03 -0.62
CA SER A 55 0.97 10.32 0.78
C SER A 55 2.08 11.11 1.44
N ASP A 56 1.72 11.71 2.56
CA ASP A 56 2.51 12.41 3.56
C ASP A 56 3.62 11.59 4.26
N SER A 57 3.76 10.31 3.97
CA SER A 57 4.80 9.44 4.54
C SER A 57 5.61 8.69 3.49
N SER A 58 6.87 8.41 3.82
CA SER A 58 7.77 7.58 3.02
C SER A 58 7.24 6.15 2.87
N LYS A 59 7.42 5.54 1.70
CA LYS A 59 6.95 4.17 1.40
C LYS A 59 8.06 3.33 0.79
N VAL A 60 8.09 2.07 1.20
CA VAL A 60 8.87 1.01 0.56
C VAL A 60 7.87 -0.03 0.05
N ALA A 61 7.98 -0.41 -1.22
CA ALA A 61 7.11 -1.40 -1.85
C ALA A 61 7.91 -2.64 -2.25
N TYR A 62 7.29 -3.82 -2.11
CA TYR A 62 7.87 -5.10 -2.49
C TYR A 62 6.86 -5.92 -3.29
N VAL A 63 7.29 -6.50 -4.41
CA VAL A 63 6.43 -7.33 -5.27
C VAL A 63 6.46 -8.77 -4.73
N LEU A 64 5.33 -9.20 -4.16
CA LEU A 64 5.18 -10.57 -3.63
C LEU A 64 4.95 -11.61 -4.72
N GLN A 65 4.25 -11.25 -5.79
CA GLN A 65 3.87 -12.16 -6.88
C GLN A 65 3.59 -11.39 -8.17
N GLY A 66 3.94 -11.98 -9.31
CA GLY A 66 3.67 -11.44 -10.64
C GLY A 66 4.71 -10.42 -11.10
N SER A 67 4.38 -9.67 -12.15
CA SER A 67 5.21 -8.59 -12.70
C SER A 67 4.31 -7.53 -13.35
N GLY A 68 4.85 -6.31 -13.52
CA GLY A 68 4.12 -5.19 -14.11
C GLY A 68 5.01 -3.94 -14.20
N THR A 69 4.37 -2.80 -14.48
CA THR A 69 5.05 -1.50 -14.64
C THR A 69 4.65 -0.54 -13.54
N ALA A 70 5.64 0.15 -12.96
CA ALA A 70 5.42 1.23 -12.00
C ALA A 70 5.90 2.57 -12.59
N GLY A 71 5.08 3.62 -12.44
CA GLY A 71 5.44 4.99 -12.78
C GLY A 71 5.57 5.84 -11.52
N ILE A 72 6.61 6.66 -11.44
CA ILE A 72 6.85 7.61 -10.35
C ILE A 72 6.96 9.01 -10.94
N VAL A 73 6.13 9.93 -10.46
CA VAL A 73 6.19 11.35 -10.82
C VAL A 73 6.92 12.07 -9.69
N LEU A 74 8.03 12.73 -10.03
CA LEU A 74 8.80 13.57 -9.12
C LEU A 74 8.49 15.04 -9.41
N PRO A 75 8.32 15.90 -8.39
CA PRO A 75 7.96 17.30 -8.60
C PRO A 75 8.95 18.11 -9.47
N GLU A 76 10.22 17.70 -9.50
CA GLU A 76 11.33 18.49 -10.05
C GLU A 76 11.87 17.98 -11.40
N LYS A 77 11.19 17.06 -12.08
CA LYS A 77 11.65 16.57 -13.38
C LYS A 77 11.18 17.49 -14.51
N GLU A 78 12.12 18.23 -15.11
CA GLU A 78 11.91 18.80 -16.44
C GLU A 78 11.53 17.68 -17.42
N GLU A 79 10.48 17.92 -18.21
CA GLU A 79 10.16 17.09 -19.36
C GLU A 79 11.37 17.09 -20.30
N ARG A 80 11.99 15.92 -20.53
CA ARG A 80 12.83 15.77 -21.71
C ARG A 80 11.91 15.86 -22.93
N LYS A 81 11.92 17.04 -23.56
CA LYS A 81 11.37 17.28 -24.89
C LYS A 81 12.02 16.38 -25.93
#